data_AF-A0A4P1RTH9-F1
#
_entry.id   AF-A0A4P1RTH9-F1
#
_cell.length_a   1.000
_cell.length_b   1.000
_cell.length_c   1.000
_cell.angle_alpha   90.00
_cell.angle_beta   90.00
_cell.angle_gamma   90.00
#
_symmetry.space_group_name_H-M   'P 1'
#
loop_
_entity.id
_entity.type
_entity.pdbx_description
1 polymer ?
#
loop_
_entity_poly.entity_id
_entity_poly.type
_entity_poly.pdbx_seq_one_letter_code
_entity_poly.pdbx_strand_id
1 'polypeptide(L)'
;MLKISEELITMKKDKEYLTVQDCVNQINDSVDQLSQAIKELRRFNQLGSTINDNMLWHISNVETWVSTALTDASSCVYSFSGHRMSKRMASIKVKAQNVAEVTSNALALFHRYATRTSKKP
;
A
#
# COMPACT_ATOMS: atom_id res chain seq x y z
N MET A 1 -13.86 40.57 -9.38
CA MET A 1 -14.60 39.43 -8.79
C MET A 1 -14.53 38.19 -9.69
N LEU A 2 -15.01 38.24 -10.94
CA LEU A 2 -15.03 37.07 -11.85
C LEU A 2 -13.65 36.44 -12.12
N LYS A 3 -12.61 37.26 -12.35
CA LYS A 3 -11.24 36.78 -12.56
C LYS A 3 -10.68 35.98 -11.38
N ILE A 4 -10.94 36.44 -10.15
CA ILE A 4 -10.47 35.78 -8.92
C ILE A 4 -11.16 34.41 -8.74
N SER A 5 -12.45 34.32 -9.05
CA SER A 5 -13.15 33.03 -8.99
C SER A 5 -12.64 32.02 -10.01
N GLU A 6 -12.27 32.46 -11.22
CA GLU A 6 -11.68 31.58 -12.25
C GLU A 6 -10.30 31.07 -11.82
N GLU A 7 -9.44 31.94 -11.30
CA GLU A 7 -8.12 31.58 -10.76
C GLU A 7 -8.25 30.55 -9.64
N LEU A 8 -9.18 30.75 -8.70
CA LEU A 8 -9.43 29.82 -7.60
C LEU A 8 -9.94 28.44 -8.09
N ILE A 9 -10.78 28.43 -9.12
CA ILE A 9 -11.28 27.18 -9.73
C ILE A 9 -10.14 26.41 -10.40
N THR A 10 -9.26 27.10 -11.13
CA THR A 10 -8.09 26.49 -11.80
C THR A 10 -7.14 25.89 -10.77
N MET A 11 -6.75 26.66 -9.75
CA MET A 11 -5.89 26.18 -8.66
C MET A 11 -6.46 24.95 -7.95
N LYS A 12 -7.79 24.92 -7.76
CA LYS A 12 -8.45 23.75 -7.18
C LYS A 12 -8.32 22.54 -8.10
N LYS A 13 -8.59 22.68 -9.39
CA LYS A 13 -8.46 21.58 -10.37
C LYS A 13 -7.03 21.04 -10.43
N ASP A 14 -6.03 21.91 -10.41
CA ASP A 14 -4.62 21.51 -10.44
C ASP A 14 -4.26 20.72 -9.17
N LYS A 15 -4.72 21.17 -8.00
CA LYS A 15 -4.54 20.43 -6.75
C LYS A 15 -5.24 19.07 -6.77
N GLU A 16 -6.47 19.00 -7.27
CA GLU A 16 -7.19 17.71 -7.40
C GLU A 16 -6.46 16.76 -8.34
N TYR A 17 -5.95 17.27 -9.47
CA TYR A 17 -5.15 16.49 -10.42
C TYR A 17 -3.87 15.94 -9.77
N LEU A 18 -3.07 16.80 -9.13
CA LEU A 18 -1.83 16.38 -8.46
C LEU A 18 -2.09 15.36 -7.37
N THR A 19 -3.14 15.56 -6.55
CA THR A 19 -3.53 14.60 -5.50
C THR A 19 -3.83 13.21 -6.07
N VAL A 20 -4.55 13.17 -7.19
CA VAL A 20 -4.90 11.90 -7.86
C VAL A 20 -3.67 11.28 -8.51
N GLN A 21 -2.82 12.08 -9.15
CA GLN A 21 -1.58 11.60 -9.77
C GLN A 21 -0.64 10.98 -8.74
N ASP A 22 -0.42 11.65 -7.61
CA ASP A 22 0.39 11.14 -6.51
C ASP A 22 -0.19 9.84 -5.95
N CYS A 23 -1.52 9.78 -5.76
CA CYS A 23 -2.16 8.55 -5.32
C CYS A 23 -1.95 7.39 -6.30
N VAL A 24 -2.06 7.63 -7.62
CA VAL A 24 -1.83 6.58 -8.63
C VAL A 24 -0.40 6.06 -8.54
N ASN A 25 0.58 6.94 -8.39
CA ASN A 25 1.98 6.53 -8.23
C ASN A 25 2.16 5.66 -6.98
N GLN A 26 1.63 6.10 -5.83
CA GLN A 26 1.70 5.33 -4.58
C GLN A 26 1.01 3.96 -4.68
N ILE A 27 -0.12 3.87 -5.38
CA ILE A 27 -0.80 2.58 -5.58
C ILE A 27 -0.01 1.67 -6.53
N ASN A 28 0.65 2.22 -7.56
CA ASN A 28 1.54 1.43 -8.41
C ASN A 28 2.74 0.90 -7.62
N ASP A 29 3.38 1.74 -6.81
CA ASP A 29 4.47 1.33 -5.93
C ASP A 29 4.00 0.21 -4.98
N SER A 30 2.82 0.35 -4.38
CA SER A 30 2.19 -0.68 -3.54
C SER A 30 2.02 -2.02 -4.27
N VAL A 31 1.58 -2.01 -5.53
CA VAL A 31 1.45 -3.21 -6.37
C VAL A 31 2.82 -3.85 -6.65
N ASP A 32 3.84 -3.05 -6.92
CA ASP A 32 5.20 -3.53 -7.14
C ASP A 32 5.76 -4.19 -5.86
N GLN A 33 5.55 -3.57 -4.69
CA GLN A 33 5.95 -4.14 -3.42
C GLN A 33 5.23 -5.48 -3.14
N LEU A 34 3.91 -5.55 -3.33
CA LEU A 34 3.16 -6.80 -3.19
C LEU A 34 3.64 -7.88 -4.16
N SER A 35 4.04 -7.49 -5.38
CA SER A 35 4.61 -8.41 -6.36
C SER A 35 5.96 -8.97 -5.89
N GLN A 36 6.80 -8.18 -5.23
CA GLN A 36 8.03 -8.68 -4.59
C GLN A 36 7.72 -9.61 -3.42
N ALA A 37 6.75 -9.26 -2.56
CA ALA A 37 6.32 -10.12 -1.47
C ALA A 37 5.87 -11.51 -1.95
N ILE A 38 5.11 -11.58 -3.06
CA ILE A 38 4.67 -12.86 -3.65
C ILE A 38 5.88 -13.67 -4.18
N LYS A 39 6.88 -13.03 -4.78
CA LYS A 39 8.11 -13.72 -5.24
C LYS A 39 8.87 -14.32 -4.07
N GLU A 40 9.01 -13.57 -2.97
CA GLU A 40 9.67 -14.04 -1.75
C GLU A 40 8.89 -15.18 -1.09
N LEU A 41 7.55 -15.09 -1.00
CA LEU A 41 6.70 -16.20 -0.52
C LEU A 41 6.85 -17.48 -1.35
N ARG A 42 7.00 -17.36 -2.67
CA ARG A 42 7.22 -18.53 -3.55
C ARG A 42 8.59 -19.16 -3.31
N ARG A 43 9.64 -18.35 -3.14
CA ARG A 43 10.99 -18.82 -2.80
C ARG A 43 10.98 -19.50 -1.44
N PHE A 44 10.28 -18.90 -0.48
CA PHE A 44 10.08 -19.47 0.85
C PHE A 44 9.41 -20.85 0.79
N ASN A 45 8.33 -21.01 0.03
CA ASN A 45 7.62 -22.30 -0.10
C ASN A 45 8.43 -23.42 -0.77
N GLN A 46 9.52 -23.08 -1.47
CA GLN A 46 10.43 -24.05 -2.08
C GLN A 46 11.51 -24.54 -1.13
N LEU A 47 11.77 -23.78 -0.06
CA LEU A 47 12.68 -24.18 1.01
C LEU A 47 11.94 -25.21 1.85
N GLY A 48 12.53 -26.38 2.03
CA GLY A 48 11.94 -27.48 2.82
C GLY A 48 11.64 -27.08 4.27
N SER A 49 11.24 -28.05 5.10
CA SER A 49 10.78 -27.76 6.47
C SER A 49 11.88 -27.36 7.48
N THR A 50 13.14 -27.22 7.07
CA THR A 50 14.25 -26.87 7.98
C THR A 50 14.38 -25.36 8.11
N ILE A 51 14.20 -24.86 9.34
CA ILE A 51 14.44 -23.47 9.68
C ILE A 51 15.94 -23.18 9.58
N ASN A 52 16.31 -22.21 8.74
CA ASN A 52 17.69 -21.72 8.62
C ASN A 52 17.68 -20.21 8.30
N ASP A 53 18.87 -19.60 8.29
CA ASP A 53 19.02 -18.17 8.04
C ASP A 53 18.43 -17.73 6.69
N ASN A 54 18.49 -18.60 5.67
CA ASN A 54 17.89 -18.31 4.37
C ASN A 54 16.35 -18.22 4.44
N MET A 55 15.71 -19.10 5.23
CA MET A 55 14.28 -19.06 5.49
C MET A 55 13.88 -17.77 6.23
N LEU A 56 14.64 -17.38 7.26
CA LEU A 56 14.41 -16.14 8.00
C LEU A 56 14.58 -14.91 7.12
N TRP A 57 15.55 -14.91 6.20
CA TRP A 57 15.78 -13.84 5.25
C TRP A 57 14.57 -13.61 4.32
N HIS A 58 14.01 -14.67 3.75
CA HIS A 58 12.79 -14.56 2.94
C HIS A 58 11.59 -14.06 3.76
N ILE A 59 11.45 -14.50 5.02
CA ILE A 59 10.40 -13.99 5.90
C ILE A 59 10.53 -12.47 6.09
N SER A 60 11.74 -11.98 6.41
CA SER A 60 11.99 -10.55 6.61
C SER A 60 11.74 -9.73 5.34
N ASN A 61 12.01 -10.29 4.17
CA ASN A 61 11.73 -9.61 2.91
C ASN A 61 10.22 -9.49 2.67
N VAL A 62 9.44 -10.57 2.89
CA VAL A 62 7.98 -10.51 2.75
C VAL A 62 7.39 -9.46 3.70
N GLU A 63 7.80 -9.47 4.96
CA GLU A 63 7.37 -8.48 5.96
C GLU A 63 7.68 -7.06 5.53
N THR A 64 8.90 -6.82 5.05
CA THR A 64 9.34 -5.53 4.52
C THR A 64 8.46 -5.08 3.36
N TRP A 65 8.32 -5.92 2.33
CA TRP A 65 7.58 -5.57 1.12
C TRP A 65 6.09 -5.32 1.40
N VAL A 66 5.44 -6.14 2.22
CA VAL A 66 4.03 -5.93 2.57
C VAL A 66 3.86 -4.67 3.43
N SER A 67 4.81 -4.36 4.33
CA SER A 67 4.76 -3.14 5.15
C SER A 67 4.97 -1.87 4.33
N THR A 68 5.87 -1.91 3.34
CA THR A 68 6.04 -0.80 2.38
C THR A 68 4.77 -0.63 1.55
N ALA A 69 4.19 -1.71 1.02
CA ALA A 69 2.94 -1.65 0.28
C ALA A 69 1.80 -1.00 1.07
N LEU A 70 1.71 -1.31 2.37
CA LEU A 70 0.74 -0.71 3.29
C LEU A 70 1.01 0.80 3.47
N THR A 71 2.27 1.18 3.61
CA THR A 71 2.70 2.57 3.76
C THR A 71 2.34 3.38 2.52
N ASP A 72 2.59 2.86 1.32
CA ASP A 72 2.29 3.54 0.06
C ASP A 72 0.77 3.71 -0.11
N ALA A 73 -0.01 2.65 0.12
CA ALA A 73 -1.47 2.71 0.04
C ALA A 73 -2.06 3.69 1.07
N SER A 74 -1.53 3.70 2.29
CA SER A 74 -1.94 4.64 3.35
C SER A 74 -1.58 6.08 2.99
N SER A 75 -0.42 6.31 2.39
CA SER A 75 0.04 7.62 1.94
C SER A 75 -0.87 8.19 0.85
N CYS A 76 -1.36 7.36 -0.08
CA CYS A 76 -2.43 7.77 -0.98
C CYS A 76 -3.66 8.23 -0.18
N VAL A 77 -4.15 7.48 0.80
CA VAL A 77 -5.35 7.87 1.57
C VAL A 77 -5.16 9.22 2.28
N TYR A 78 -3.97 9.47 2.83
CA TYR A 78 -3.64 10.69 3.54
C TYR A 78 -3.52 11.93 2.64
N SER A 79 -3.18 11.76 1.36
CA SER A 79 -3.10 12.88 0.40
C SER A 79 -4.47 13.54 0.17
N PHE A 80 -5.56 12.78 0.33
CA PHE A 80 -6.94 13.29 0.31
C PHE A 80 -7.30 13.96 1.65
N SER A 81 -6.69 15.12 1.89
CA SER A 81 -6.93 15.99 3.04
C SER A 81 -8.11 16.95 2.83
N GLY A 82 -8.92 17.16 3.87
CA GLY A 82 -10.02 18.12 3.89
C GLY A 82 -11.43 17.51 3.88
N HIS A 83 -12.40 18.27 4.39
CA HIS A 83 -13.81 17.85 4.52
C HIS A 83 -14.62 18.02 3.23
N ARG A 84 -14.15 18.87 2.30
CA ARG A 84 -14.85 19.17 1.04
C ARG A 84 -14.06 18.61 -0.14
N MET A 85 -14.47 17.45 -0.63
CA MET A 85 -13.91 16.81 -1.82
C MET A 85 -14.99 16.48 -2.84
N SER A 86 -14.63 16.40 -4.11
CA SER A 86 -15.57 15.95 -5.15
C SER A 86 -15.95 14.48 -4.93
N LYS A 87 -17.13 14.07 -5.42
CA LYS A 87 -17.58 12.65 -5.37
C LYS A 87 -16.55 11.70 -5.98
N ARG A 88 -15.83 12.15 -7.01
CA ARG A 88 -14.76 11.39 -7.67
C ARG A 88 -13.58 11.18 -6.72
N MET A 89 -13.09 12.23 -6.06
CA MET A 89 -12.00 12.11 -5.08
C MET A 89 -12.37 11.21 -3.90
N ALA A 90 -13.60 11.34 -3.37
CA ALA A 90 -14.09 10.47 -2.31
C ALA A 90 -14.08 8.99 -2.73
N SER A 91 -14.53 8.69 -3.95
CA SER A 91 -14.50 7.33 -4.48
C SER A 91 -13.08 6.78 -4.64
N ILE A 92 -12.10 7.60 -5.02
CA ILE A 92 -10.69 7.19 -5.13
C ILE A 92 -10.12 6.92 -3.74
N LYS A 93 -10.36 7.82 -2.78
CA LYS A 93 -9.94 7.66 -1.38
C LYS A 93 -10.44 6.34 -0.79
N VAL A 94 -11.74 6.04 -0.96
CA VAL A 94 -12.33 4.77 -0.45
C VAL A 94 -11.66 3.55 -1.09
N LYS A 95 -11.37 3.58 -2.39
CA LYS A 95 -10.67 2.47 -3.05
C LYS A 95 -9.25 2.28 -2.51
N ALA A 96 -8.49 3.36 -2.33
CA ALA A 96 -7.16 3.30 -1.73
C ALA A 96 -7.20 2.81 -0.29
N GLN A 97 -8.23 3.20 0.46
CA GLN A 97 -8.45 2.77 1.83
C GLN A 97 -8.72 1.27 1.92
N ASN A 98 -9.53 0.73 1.01
CA ASN A 98 -9.71 -0.73 0.89
C ASN A 98 -8.39 -1.46 0.58
N VAL A 99 -7.51 -0.89 -0.26
CA VAL A 99 -6.18 -1.47 -0.53
C VAL A 99 -5.36 -1.49 0.75
N ALA A 100 -5.28 -0.38 1.49
CA ALA A 100 -4.56 -0.33 2.76
C ALA A 100 -5.09 -1.35 3.79
N GLU A 101 -6.41 -1.47 3.93
CA GLU A 101 -7.04 -2.44 4.85
C GLU A 101 -6.74 -3.89 4.45
N VAL A 102 -6.86 -4.24 3.17
CA VAL A 102 -6.53 -5.59 2.68
C VAL A 102 -5.05 -5.91 2.86
N THR A 103 -4.16 -4.95 2.59
CA THR A 103 -2.72 -5.13 2.81
C THR A 103 -2.39 -5.30 4.30
N SER A 104 -3.06 -4.54 5.18
CA SER A 104 -2.92 -4.70 6.64
C SER A 104 -3.37 -6.10 7.10
N ASN A 105 -4.49 -6.59 6.57
CA ASN A 105 -4.95 -7.95 6.84
C ASN A 105 -3.93 -9.01 6.35
N ALA A 106 -3.35 -8.81 5.16
CA ALA A 106 -2.33 -9.69 4.63
C ALA A 106 -1.07 -9.72 5.52
N LEU A 107 -0.61 -8.56 5.99
CA LEU A 107 0.52 -8.45 6.92
C LEU A 107 0.24 -9.20 8.23
N ALA A 108 -0.94 -9.01 8.81
CA ALA A 108 -1.34 -9.68 10.05
C ALA A 108 -1.40 -11.21 9.88
N LEU A 109 -1.92 -11.70 8.75
CA LEU A 109 -1.92 -13.13 8.42
C LEU A 109 -0.49 -13.66 8.25
N PHE A 110 0.37 -12.89 7.59
CA PHE A 110 1.76 -13.26 7.37
C PHE A 110 2.54 -13.35 8.70
N HIS A 111 2.40 -12.37 9.60
CA HIS A 111 3.04 -12.43 10.92
C HIS A 111 2.63 -13.69 11.71
N ARG A 112 1.34 -14.06 11.66
CA ARG A 112 0.85 -15.30 12.29
C ARG A 112 1.44 -16.55 11.63
N TYR A 113 1.58 -16.54 10.30
CA TYR A 113 2.20 -17.63 9.56
C TYR A 113 3.68 -17.78 9.92
N ALA A 114 4.45 -16.69 9.81
CA ALA A 114 5.88 -16.64 10.12
C ALA A 114 6.18 -17.11 11.56
N THR A 115 5.38 -16.68 12.53
CA THR A 115 5.50 -17.10 13.93
C THR A 115 5.26 -18.60 14.12
N ARG A 116 4.35 -19.21 13.36
CA ARG A 116 4.09 -20.66 13.43
C ARG A 116 5.20 -21.45 12.76
N THR A 117 5.72 -20.96 11.64
CA THR A 117 6.78 -21.64 10.88
C THR A 117 8.13 -21.55 11.58
N SER A 118 8.40 -20.48 12.33
CA SER A 118 9.65 -20.33 13.10
C SER A 118 9.66 -21.08 14.44
N LYS A 119 8.50 -21.55 14.91
CA LYS A 119 8.36 -22.30 16.17
C LYS A 119 8.31 -23.83 16.01
N LYS A 120 8.40 -24.34 14.77
CA LYS A 120 8.32 -25.77 14.51
C LYS A 120 9.70 -26.39 14.82
N PRO A 121 9.80 -27.33 15.79
CA PRO A 121 11.06 -28.03 16.08
C PRO A 121 11.49 -28.92 14.90
#